data_AF-A0A0R3MMM1-F1
#
_entry.id   AF-A0A0R3MMM1-F1
#
_cell.length_a   1.000
_cell.length_b   1.000
_cell.length_c   1.000
_cell.angle_alpha   90.00
_cell.angle_beta   90.00
_cell.angle_gamma   90.00
#
_symmetry.space_group_name_H-M   'P 1'
#
loop_
_entity.id
_entity.type
_entity.pdbx_description
1 polymer ?
#
loop_
_entity_poly.entity_id
_entity_poly.type
_entity_poly.pdbx_seq_one_letter_code
_entity_poly.pdbx_strand_id
1 'polypeptide(L)'
;MNTDVQIITVEVRRSNSGLYTATSDALDGVYMAHTDREAIVADLPAVVSRWFKSNHNIDVDVFMRPPVPNNGGFYIPTIPVPAEIAARSLGR
;
A
#
# COMPACT_ATOMS: atom_id res chain seq x y z
N MET A 1 6.87 -10.67 -20.83
CA MET A 1 6.44 -10.62 -19.42
C MET A 1 5.30 -9.64 -19.35
N ASN A 2 4.07 -10.10 -19.14
CA ASN A 2 2.96 -9.19 -18.84
C ASN A 2 3.18 -8.71 -17.41
N THR A 3 3.54 -7.44 -17.26
CA THR A 3 3.64 -6.83 -15.94
C THR A 3 2.22 -6.46 -15.52
N ASP A 4 1.52 -7.39 -14.90
CA ASP A 4 0.15 -7.16 -14.44
C ASP A 4 0.17 -6.13 -13.30
N VAL A 5 -0.29 -4.92 -13.59
CA VAL A 5 -0.44 -3.84 -12.61
C VAL A 5 -1.69 -4.11 -11.79
N GLN A 6 -1.56 -4.14 -10.46
CA GLN A 6 -2.70 -4.31 -9.55
C GLN A 6 -2.98 -3.00 -8.81
N ILE A 7 -4.23 -2.52 -8.86
CA ILE A 7 -4.67 -1.33 -8.13
C ILE A 7 -5.32 -1.74 -6.81
N ILE A 8 -4.73 -1.31 -5.70
CA ILE A 8 -5.23 -1.54 -4.35
C ILE A 8 -5.99 -0.30 -3.89
N THR A 9 -7.24 -0.47 -3.50
CA THR A 9 -8.05 0.62 -2.95
C THR A 9 -7.92 0.62 -1.45
N VAL A 10 -7.59 1.78 -0.87
CA VAL A 10 -7.51 1.98 0.57
C VAL A 10 -8.51 3.04 0.97
N GLU A 11 -9.41 2.68 1.88
CA GLU A 11 -10.34 3.63 2.47
C GLU A 11 -9.71 4.25 3.70
N VAL A 12 -9.78 5.59 3.80
CA VAL A 12 -9.34 6.30 5.01
C VAL A 12 -10.52 7.00 5.66
N ARG A 13 -10.84 6.59 6.89
CA ARG A 13 -11.96 7.12 7.67
C ARG A 13 -11.45 7.89 8.86
N ARG A 14 -12.02 9.07 9.11
CA ARG A 14 -11.77 9.85 10.33
C ARG A 14 -12.82 9.50 11.38
N SER A 15 -12.37 9.05 12.54
CA SER A 15 -13.22 8.77 13.69
C SER A 15 -13.59 10.06 14.45
N ASN A 16 -14.61 9.97 15.32
CA ASN A 16 -15.06 11.09 16.15
C ASN A 16 -14.00 11.57 17.16
N SER A 17 -13.01 10.74 17.49
CA SER A 17 -11.86 11.13 18.33
C SER A 17 -10.78 11.88 17.54
N GLY A 18 -10.96 12.05 16.23
CA GLY A 18 -10.00 12.73 15.34
C GLY A 18 -8.95 11.80 14.74
N LEU A 19 -8.91 10.52 15.13
CA LEU A 19 -7.98 9.53 14.58
C LEU A 19 -8.40 9.12 13.16
N TYR A 20 -7.44 9.06 12.25
CA TYR A 20 -7.61 8.48 10.92
C TYR A 20 -7.29 7.00 10.95
N THR A 21 -8.10 6.22 10.24
CA THR A 21 -7.99 4.77 10.14
C THR A 21 -7.99 4.38 8.67
N ALA A 22 -7.08 3.48 8.27
CA ALA A 22 -6.97 3.00 6.90
C ALA A 22 -7.25 1.50 6.84
N THR A 23 -8.11 1.09 5.91
CA THR A 23 -8.51 -0.30 5.68
C THR A 23 -8.57 -0.60 4.19
N SER A 24 -8.37 -1.86 3.81
CA SER A 24 -8.49 -2.32 2.42
C SER A 24 -8.97 -3.76 2.38
N ASP A 25 -9.97 -4.05 1.54
CA ASP A 25 -10.46 -5.42 1.31
C ASP A 25 -9.42 -6.28 0.59
N ALA A 26 -8.49 -5.66 -0.15
CA ALA A 26 -7.41 -6.36 -0.85
C ALA A 26 -6.22 -6.69 0.07
N LEU A 27 -6.15 -6.09 1.26
CA LEU A 27 -5.10 -6.31 2.26
C LEU A 27 -5.73 -6.87 3.54
N ASP A 28 -6.20 -8.11 3.47
CA ASP A 28 -6.88 -8.73 4.61
C ASP A 28 -6.00 -8.71 5.86
N GLY A 29 -6.61 -8.37 7.00
CA GLY A 29 -5.94 -8.18 8.29
C GLY A 29 -5.11 -6.90 8.43
N VAL A 30 -4.99 -6.05 7.41
CA VAL A 30 -4.27 -4.76 7.53
C VAL A 30 -5.17 -3.67 8.08
N TYR A 31 -4.77 -3.14 9.23
CA TYR A 31 -5.40 -2.00 9.87
C TYR A 31 -4.34 -0.99 10.31
N MET A 32 -4.45 0.24 9.82
CA MET A 32 -3.55 1.34 10.20
C MET A 32 -4.34 2.45 10.88
N ALA A 33 -3.76 3.08 11.90
CA ALA A 33 -4.38 4.19 12.58
C ALA A 33 -3.34 5.27 12.94
N HIS A 34 -3.59 6.51 12.53
CA HIS A 34 -2.73 7.66 12.82
C HIS A 34 -3.55 8.89 13.17
N THR A 35 -2.94 9.84 13.88
CA THR A 35 -3.53 11.15 14.17
C THR A 35 -3.54 12.07 12.94
N ASP A 36 -2.72 11.77 11.94
CA ASP A 36 -2.58 12.53 10.70
C ASP A 36 -2.83 11.63 9.48
N ARG A 37 -3.57 12.16 8.51
CA ARG A 37 -3.83 11.51 7.23
C ARG A 37 -2.54 11.39 6.41
N GLU A 38 -1.63 12.36 6.49
CA GLU A 38 -0.38 12.31 5.73
C GLU A 38 0.55 11.20 6.22
N ALA A 39 0.53 10.89 7.52
CA ALA A 39 1.27 9.77 8.08
C ALA A 39 0.79 8.41 7.51
N ILE A 40 -0.53 8.23 7.36
CA ILE A 40 -1.09 7.04 6.68
C ILE A 40 -0.54 6.93 5.26
N VAL A 41 -0.57 8.04 4.51
CA VAL A 41 -0.10 8.10 3.12
C VAL A 41 1.39 7.74 3.03
N ALA A 42 2.21 8.20 3.97
CA ALA A 42 3.64 7.92 3.99
C ALA A 42 3.95 6.44 4.30
N ASP A 43 3.19 5.82 5.20
CA ASP A 43 3.46 4.46 5.69
C ASP A 43 2.85 3.36 4.81
N LEU A 44 1.79 3.69 4.05
CA LEU A 44 1.04 2.75 3.21
C LEU A 44 1.91 1.93 2.23
N PRO A 45 2.90 2.50 1.51
CA PRO A 45 3.75 1.74 0.60
C PRO A 45 4.50 0.60 1.29
N ALA A 46 5.06 0.88 2.47
CA ALA A 46 5.82 -0.08 3.24
C ALA A 46 4.91 -1.22 3.76
N VAL A 47 3.71 -0.87 4.21
CA VAL A 47 2.72 -1.84 4.68
C VAL A 47 2.27 -2.76 3.55
N VAL A 48 1.94 -2.21 2.38
CA VAL A 48 1.56 -2.98 1.19
C VAL A 48 2.69 -3.93 0.77
N SER A 49 3.91 -3.42 0.62
CA SER A 49 5.06 -4.23 0.22
C SER A 49 5.30 -5.39 1.20
N ARG A 50 5.25 -5.11 2.51
CA ARG A 50 5.40 -6.13 3.55
C ARG A 50 4.29 -7.17 3.53
N TRP A 51 3.05 -6.76 3.26
CA TRP A 51 1.92 -7.67 3.17
C TRP A 51 2.05 -8.65 2.00
N PHE A 52 2.42 -8.17 0.80
CA PHE A 52 2.67 -9.04 -0.36
C PHE A 52 3.83 -9.99 -0.12
N LYS A 53 4.91 -9.51 0.49
CA LYS A 53 6.04 -10.35 0.84
C LYS A 53 5.65 -11.46 1.82
N SER A 54 4.84 -11.13 2.83
CA SER A 54 4.47 -12.07 3.89
C SER A 54 3.41 -13.09 3.44
N ASN A 55 2.41 -12.67 2.65
CA ASN A 55 1.28 -13.51 2.27
C ASN A 55 1.47 -14.24 0.93
N HIS A 56 2.20 -13.63 0.00
CA HIS A 56 2.36 -14.17 -1.35
C HIS A 56 3.81 -14.53 -1.70
N ASN A 57 4.78 -14.18 -0.84
CA ASN A 57 6.22 -14.31 -1.12
C ASN A 57 6.65 -13.58 -2.41
N ILE A 58 6.00 -12.45 -2.72
CA ILE A 58 6.27 -11.62 -3.88
C ILE A 58 6.81 -10.27 -3.40
N ASP A 59 7.91 -9.82 -4.02
CA ASP A 59 8.36 -8.44 -3.88
C ASP A 59 7.55 -7.56 -4.84
N VAL A 60 7.02 -6.45 -4.36
CA VAL A 60 6.23 -5.51 -5.16
C VAL A 60 6.84 -4.12 -5.09
N ASP A 61 6.87 -3.44 -6.22
CA ASP A 61 7.14 -2.00 -6.28
C ASP A 61 5.81 -1.27 -6.14
N VAL A 62 5.76 -0.34 -5.18
CA VAL A 62 4.53 0.32 -4.76
C VAL A 62 4.58 1.77 -5.17
N PHE A 63 3.66 2.16 -6.03
CA PHE A 63 3.52 3.53 -6.49
C PHE A 63 2.31 4.14 -5.83
N MET A 64 2.45 5.36 -5.34
CA MET A 64 1.30 6.12 -4.87
C MET A 64 1.04 7.27 -5.81
N ARG A 65 -0.21 7.36 -6.30
CA ARG A 65 -0.66 8.59 -6.95
C ARG A 65 -1.01 9.59 -5.85
N PRO A 66 -0.72 10.90 -6.03
CA PRO A 66 -1.17 11.92 -5.08
C PRO A 66 -2.67 11.77 -4.80
N PRO A 67 -3.12 11.93 -3.53
CA PRO A 67 -4.53 11.90 -3.20
C PRO A 67 -5.33 12.77 -4.16
N VAL A 68 -6.28 12.16 -4.87
CA VAL A 68 -7.30 12.95 -5.54
C VAL A 68 -8.21 13.50 -4.43
N PRO A 69 -8.41 14.82 -4.32
CA PRO A 69 -9.26 15.41 -3.31
C PRO A 69 -10.72 15.15 -3.67
N ASN A 70 -11.20 13.92 -3.48
CA ASN A 70 -12.62 13.58 -3.46
C ASN A 70 -12.83 12.27 -2.68
N ASN A 71 -13.70 12.34 -1.66
CA ASN A 71 -14.30 11.21 -0.93
C ASN A 71 -13.41 10.31 -0.03
N GLY A 72 -12.27 10.78 0.46
CA GLY A 72 -11.58 10.10 1.59
C GLY A 72 -10.92 8.75 1.27
N GLY A 73 -10.89 8.32 0.02
CA GLY A 73 -10.17 7.13 -0.44
C GLY A 73 -8.82 7.44 -1.09
N PHE A 74 -7.97 6.41 -1.22
CA PHE A 74 -6.73 6.44 -1.97
C PHE A 74 -6.59 5.18 -2.84
N TYR A 75 -5.85 5.31 -3.93
CA TYR A 75 -5.49 4.19 -4.79
C TYR A 75 -3.97 4.00 -4.77
N ILE A 76 -3.55 2.77 -4.49
CA ILE A 76 -2.15 2.35 -4.46
C ILE A 76 -1.94 1.33 -5.59
N PRO A 77 -1.44 1.77 -6.76
CA PRO A 77 -0.95 0.84 -7.75
C PRO A 77 0.29 0.08 -7.26
N THR A 78 0.32 -1.21 -7.55
CA THR A 78 1.42 -2.13 -7.24
C THR A 78 1.83 -2.90 -8.48
N ILE A 79 3.12 -3.19 -8.58
CA ILE A 79 3.71 -3.93 -9.67
C ILE A 79 4.57 -5.07 -9.10
N PRO A 80 4.31 -6.34 -9.44
CA PRO A 80 5.18 -7.44 -9.07
C PRO A 80 6.59 -7.25 -9.62
N VAL A 81 7.61 -7.38 -8.75
CA VAL A 81 9.01 -7.28 -9.14
C VAL A 81 9.49 -8.67 -9.57
N PRO A 82 10.00 -8.82 -10.81
CA PRO A 82 10.61 -10.08 -11.25
C PRO A 82 11.77 -10.50 -10.34
N ALA A 83 11.89 -11.81 -10.09
CA ALA A 83 12.91 -12.36 -9.20
C ALA A 83 14.35 -11.96 -9.60
N GLU A 84 14.61 -11.73 -10.89
CA GLU A 84 15.92 -11.30 -11.38
C GLU A 84 16.29 -9.87 -10.95
N ILE A 85 15.31 -9.00 -10.68
CA ILE A 85 15.53 -7.63 -10.19
C ILE A 85 15.69 -7.64 -8.66
N ALA A 86 14.88 -8.40 -7.94
CA ALA A 86 14.97 -8.52 -6.47
C ALA A 86 16.33 -9.07 -6.01
N ALA A 87 16.91 -10.01 -6.75
CA ALA A 87 18.25 -10.55 -6.46
C ALA A 87 19.37 -9.49 -6.61
N ARG A 88 19.19 -8.49 -7.49
CA ARG A 88 20.19 -7.42 -7.70
C ARG A 88 20.17 -6.37 -6.60
N SER A 89 19.03 -6.14 -5.95
CA SER A 89 18.89 -5.18 -4.84
C SER A 89 19.36 -5.74 -3.49
N LEU A 90 19.35 -7.07 -3.31
CA LEU A 90 19.86 -7.75 -2.11
C LEU A 90 21.37 -8.05 -2.16
N GLY A 91 22.00 -7.90 -3.33
CA GLY A 91 23.41 -8.24 -3.57
C GLY A 91 24.42 -7.10 -3.37
N ARG A 92 24.16 -6.14 -2.47
CA ARG A 92 25.11 -5.07 -2.11
C ARG A 92 25.45 -5.11 -0.63
#